data_AF-A0A445C5E1-F1
#
_entry.id   AF-A0A445C5E1-F1
#
_cell.length_a   1.000
_cell.length_b   1.000
_cell.length_c   1.000
_cell.angle_alpha   90.00
_cell.angle_beta   90.00
_cell.angle_gamma   90.00
#
_symmetry.space_group_name_H-M   'P 1'
#
loop_
_entity.id
_entity.type
_entity.pdbx_description
1 polymer ?
#
loop_
_entity_poly.entity_id
_entity_poly.type
_entity_poly.pdbx_seq_one_letter_code
_entity_poly.pdbx_strand_id
1 'polypeptide(L)'
;MAQNIKTIKYFHRKFVQEEQTAPEDVKEAFATFAEGGDTMSAGQLREFVDKVQCQPQYTVEECERIMETFLRSRRDESDNDENNKKKKKVGDGDGNDNGGCCFTLEEFFQFLYFDEFNAPLSPEVHHDMDAPLSHYFINTGHNSYLTGNQLSSDCSEVPIIQALNKGVRVIELDLWPNSNKTDIDVVHGRTLTAPVSLYKCLVAIKDNAFVASEYPVIITLEDHLTKDLQALAAEVTNEIFGDLLYYPPEDAMDEFPSPESLKGRILISTKPPPVDELRDTFSKRLIKDGKESERESADEALSPPPSIGSDVDACDRYNASSDRECEEELTPSSEIHSGVIHYKRMITIHAGKPKGHIKDSLSVDGKVKRLSLSEQEIERASSSYGDDLISFTQRNILRVYPKGTRVNSSNFRPHIGWLYGAQMVAMNMQGYGKSLWHAQGLFRANGGSGYVKKPPLLMNKNDDGQSNIFNPKTPYPTSRIMKVKIYMGTGWISNFSKTHFDTFSPPDFYIKNNKNGLKIKVSHLKFIKVSIHGVQYDKARHRTRVISDHWFPVWEEEFEIPLKVPSLALVLIEAREYDKHEKDDFGGQTCFPVDEIRPGFRSVPLYDEKGNKYSHTCDEC
;
A
#
# COMPACT_ATOMS: atom_id res chain seq x y z
N MET A 1 -21.51 4.16 -73.21
CA MET A 1 -21.47 5.49 -72.60
C MET A 1 -22.80 5.75 -71.90
N ALA A 2 -22.81 5.78 -70.58
CA ALA A 2 -23.94 6.29 -69.80
C ALA A 2 -23.41 6.76 -68.44
N GLN A 3 -23.76 8.00 -68.10
CA GLN A 3 -23.44 8.73 -66.88
C GLN A 3 -24.10 8.08 -65.64
N ASN A 4 -23.46 8.17 -64.47
CA ASN A 4 -23.96 9.06 -63.41
C ASN A 4 -23.09 8.98 -62.15
N ILE A 5 -22.59 10.16 -61.77
CA ILE A 5 -21.97 10.50 -60.51
C ILE A 5 -22.98 10.24 -59.38
N LYS A 6 -22.65 9.41 -58.40
CA LYS A 6 -23.35 9.36 -57.12
C LYS A 6 -22.44 9.90 -56.02
N THR A 7 -22.71 11.14 -55.68
CA THR A 7 -22.31 11.88 -54.49
C THR A 7 -22.31 10.98 -53.25
N ILE A 8 -21.13 10.73 -52.68
CA ILE A 8 -20.99 10.17 -51.34
C ILE A 8 -21.20 11.33 -50.37
N LYS A 9 -22.39 11.40 -49.77
CA LYS A 9 -22.65 12.31 -48.64
C LYS A 9 -21.88 11.78 -47.43
N TYR A 10 -20.75 12.41 -47.11
CA TYR A 10 -20.12 12.29 -45.80
C TYR A 10 -21.10 12.81 -44.74
N PHE A 11 -21.63 11.90 -43.92
CA PHE A 11 -22.30 12.30 -42.69
C PHE A 11 -21.20 12.61 -41.65
N HIS A 12 -20.80 13.87 -41.59
CA HIS A 12 -20.11 14.39 -40.41
C HIS A 12 -21.11 14.44 -39.27
N ARG A 13 -21.05 13.48 -38.34
CA ARG A 13 -21.61 13.71 -37.01
C ARG A 13 -20.66 14.72 -36.35
N LYS A 14 -21.08 15.99 -36.26
CA LYS A 14 -20.43 16.93 -35.35
C LYS A 14 -20.66 16.38 -33.95
N PHE A 15 -19.62 15.85 -33.33
CA PHE A 15 -19.61 15.80 -31.88
C PHE A 15 -19.70 17.25 -31.43
N VAL A 16 -20.81 17.61 -30.77
CA VAL A 16 -20.84 18.85 -30.02
C VAL A 16 -19.90 18.58 -28.86
N GLN A 17 -18.69 19.14 -28.94
CA GLN A 17 -17.84 19.25 -27.78
C GLN A 17 -18.54 20.27 -26.89
N GLU A 18 -19.51 19.81 -26.10
CA GLU A 18 -20.11 20.65 -25.07
C GLU A 18 -18.97 21.10 -24.16
N GLU A 19 -18.82 22.41 -24.01
CA GLU A 19 -17.83 22.97 -23.09
C GLU A 19 -18.13 22.43 -21.69
N GLN A 20 -17.08 21.95 -21.04
CA GLN A 20 -17.18 21.46 -19.68
C GLN A 20 -17.58 22.64 -18.78
N THR A 21 -18.76 22.59 -18.19
CA THR A 21 -19.24 23.67 -17.30
C THR A 21 -19.16 23.23 -15.84
N ALA A 22 -18.99 24.21 -14.95
CA ALA A 22 -18.98 23.96 -13.51
C ALA A 22 -20.32 23.35 -13.03
N PRO A 23 -20.27 22.33 -12.14
CA PRO A 23 -21.44 21.82 -11.41
C PRO A 23 -22.24 22.93 -10.72
N GLU A 24 -23.54 22.71 -10.50
CA GLU A 24 -24.41 23.75 -9.93
C GLU A 24 -23.98 24.14 -8.50
N ASP A 25 -23.63 23.17 -7.66
CA ASP A 25 -23.11 23.44 -6.31
C ASP A 25 -21.80 24.25 -6.34
N VAL A 26 -20.96 24.07 -7.37
CA VAL A 26 -19.71 24.83 -7.54
C VAL A 26 -20.02 26.27 -7.94
N LYS A 27 -21.01 26.48 -8.82
CA LYS A 27 -21.50 27.82 -9.20
C LYS A 27 -22.11 28.54 -8.00
N GLU A 28 -22.94 27.85 -7.21
CA GLU A 28 -23.56 28.40 -6.01
C GLU A 28 -22.51 28.76 -4.96
N ALA A 29 -21.51 27.89 -4.74
CA ALA A 29 -20.39 28.19 -3.87
C ALA A 29 -19.63 29.43 -4.38
N PHE A 30 -19.27 29.49 -5.66
CA PHE A 30 -18.60 30.66 -6.23
C PHE A 30 -19.42 31.94 -6.00
N ALA A 31 -20.71 31.94 -6.37
CA ALA A 31 -21.58 33.10 -6.21
C ALA A 31 -21.73 33.54 -4.74
N THR A 32 -21.77 32.59 -3.80
CA THR A 32 -21.86 32.87 -2.37
C THR A 32 -20.60 33.57 -1.87
N PHE A 33 -19.41 33.02 -2.17
CA PHE A 33 -18.14 33.54 -1.66
C PHE A 33 -17.62 34.76 -2.43
N ALA A 34 -18.00 34.90 -3.71
CA ALA A 34 -17.77 36.12 -4.49
C ALA A 34 -18.77 37.24 -4.15
N GLU A 35 -19.70 37.02 -3.21
CA GLU A 35 -20.75 37.97 -2.82
C GLU A 35 -21.60 38.46 -4.01
N GLY A 36 -21.86 37.56 -4.97
CA GLY A 36 -22.56 37.86 -6.22
C GLY A 36 -21.73 38.60 -7.27
N GLY A 37 -20.43 38.83 -7.03
CA GLY A 37 -19.51 39.40 -8.00
C GLY A 37 -19.05 38.40 -9.07
N ASP A 38 -18.47 38.93 -10.15
CA ASP A 38 -17.95 38.13 -11.27
C ASP A 38 -16.58 37.48 -10.98
N THR A 39 -15.93 37.88 -9.87
CA THR A 39 -14.59 37.44 -9.49
C THR A 39 -14.48 37.20 -7.98
N MET A 40 -13.66 36.21 -7.60
CA MET A 40 -13.33 35.86 -6.23
C MET A 40 -11.89 36.28 -5.90
N SER A 41 -11.71 37.13 -4.90
CA SER A 41 -10.39 37.56 -4.37
C SER A 41 -9.76 36.51 -3.44
N ALA A 42 -8.49 36.68 -3.10
CA ALA A 42 -7.79 35.80 -2.14
C ALA A 42 -8.44 35.74 -0.76
N GLY A 43 -8.97 36.86 -0.25
CA GLY A 43 -9.70 36.88 1.02
C GLY A 43 -10.99 36.06 0.98
N GLN A 44 -11.73 36.17 -0.14
CA GLN A 44 -12.94 35.37 -0.37
C GLN A 44 -12.63 33.89 -0.59
N LEU A 45 -11.54 33.57 -1.31
CA LEU A 45 -11.07 32.20 -1.46
C LEU A 45 -10.70 31.59 -0.10
N ARG A 46 -10.02 32.35 0.77
CA ARG A 46 -9.71 31.92 2.13
C ARG A 46 -10.98 31.57 2.92
N GLU A 47 -12.04 32.36 2.79
CA GLU A 47 -13.33 32.03 3.41
C GLU A 47 -13.95 30.75 2.85
N PHE A 48 -13.88 30.53 1.54
CA PHE A 48 -14.33 29.28 0.91
C PHE A 48 -13.53 28.09 1.42
N VAL A 49 -12.20 28.22 1.51
CA VAL A 49 -11.29 27.17 1.98
C VAL A 49 -11.56 26.81 3.45
N ASP A 50 -11.83 27.81 4.29
CA ASP A 50 -12.22 27.61 5.69
C ASP A 50 -13.58 26.91 5.79
N LYS A 51 -14.64 27.50 5.20
CA LYS A 51 -16.03 27.08 5.44
C LYS A 51 -16.48 25.85 4.65
N VAL A 52 -15.94 25.64 3.44
CA VAL A 52 -16.37 24.55 2.52
C VAL A 52 -15.34 23.44 2.45
N GLN A 53 -14.05 23.78 2.35
CA GLN A 53 -12.98 22.78 2.31
C GLN A 53 -12.56 22.32 3.72
N CYS A 54 -13.04 22.99 4.78
CA CYS A 54 -12.73 22.77 6.19
C CYS A 54 -11.24 22.90 6.51
N GLN A 55 -10.60 23.95 6.00
CA GLN A 55 -9.16 24.18 6.17
C GLN A 55 -8.87 25.59 6.72
N PRO A 56 -9.19 25.83 7.99
CA PRO A 56 -9.06 27.15 8.61
C PRO A 56 -7.61 27.62 8.74
N GLN A 57 -6.63 26.72 8.61
CA GLN A 57 -5.21 27.01 8.76
C GLN A 57 -4.65 27.94 7.68
N TYR A 58 -5.31 28.05 6.51
CA TYR A 58 -4.83 28.89 5.42
C TYR A 58 -5.07 30.37 5.71
N THR A 59 -4.00 31.15 5.54
CA THR A 59 -3.99 32.62 5.59
C THR A 59 -4.38 33.23 4.25
N VAL A 60 -4.70 34.52 4.24
CA VAL A 60 -5.05 35.24 3.00
C VAL A 60 -3.82 35.31 2.09
N GLU A 61 -2.64 35.53 2.66
CA GLU A 61 -1.36 35.60 1.95
C GLU A 61 -1.00 34.25 1.31
N GLU A 62 -1.29 33.14 1.98
CA GLU A 62 -1.14 31.80 1.39
C GLU A 62 -2.09 31.57 0.24
N CYS A 63 -3.38 31.92 0.40
CA CYS A 63 -4.35 31.83 -0.69
C CYS A 63 -3.93 32.67 -1.89
N GLU A 64 -3.44 33.90 -1.68
CA GLU A 64 -2.94 34.76 -2.76
C GLU A 64 -1.78 34.10 -3.51
N ARG A 65 -0.78 33.56 -2.80
CA ARG A 65 0.33 32.81 -3.42
C ARG A 65 -0.14 31.60 -4.22
N ILE A 66 -1.11 30.85 -3.68
CA ILE A 66 -1.68 29.68 -4.36
C ILE A 66 -2.39 30.12 -5.65
N MET A 67 -3.18 31.19 -5.60
CA MET A 67 -3.88 31.72 -6.76
C MET A 67 -2.90 32.18 -7.83
N GLU A 68 -1.86 32.93 -7.45
CA GLU A 68 -0.81 33.35 -8.39
C GLU A 68 -0.11 32.16 -9.03
N THR A 69 0.24 31.14 -8.24
CA THR A 69 0.91 29.93 -8.73
C THR A 69 0.05 29.23 -9.77
N PHE A 70 -1.24 29.06 -9.50
CA PHE A 70 -2.20 28.48 -10.43
C PHE A 70 -2.39 29.31 -11.71
N LEU A 71 -2.51 30.64 -11.60
CA LEU A 71 -2.65 31.49 -12.79
C LEU A 71 -1.38 31.51 -13.65
N ARG A 72 -0.20 31.42 -13.03
CA ARG A 72 1.08 31.30 -13.75
C ARG A 72 1.19 29.97 -14.49
N SER A 73 0.87 28.84 -13.84
CA SER A 73 0.95 27.52 -14.48
C SER A 73 0.08 27.43 -15.74
N ARG A 74 -1.12 28.04 -15.72
CA ARG A 74 -2.00 28.15 -16.89
C ARG A 74 -1.42 28.99 -18.03
N ARG A 75 -0.72 30.09 -17.71
CA ARG A 75 -0.09 30.95 -18.73
C ARG A 75 1.03 30.18 -19.44
N ASP A 76 1.85 29.46 -18.68
CA ASP A 76 2.95 28.65 -19.23
C ASP A 76 2.44 27.50 -20.12
N GLU A 77 1.34 26.84 -19.74
CA GLU A 77 0.66 25.86 -20.60
C GLU A 77 0.16 26.50 -21.91
N SER A 78 -0.39 27.71 -21.85
CA SER A 78 -0.93 28.42 -23.02
C SER A 78 0.14 28.96 -23.97
N ASP A 79 1.34 29.30 -23.46
CA ASP A 79 2.46 29.83 -24.25
C ASP A 79 3.29 28.71 -24.92
N ASN A 80 3.18 27.47 -24.43
CA ASN A 80 3.76 26.27 -25.03
C ASN A 80 2.94 25.70 -26.20
N ASP A 81 1.69 26.14 -26.39
CA ASP A 81 0.84 25.73 -27.50
C ASP A 81 1.19 26.54 -28.77
N GLU A 82 1.91 25.93 -29.74
CA GLU A 82 2.41 26.59 -30.96
C GLU A 82 1.32 27.30 -31.78
N ASN A 83 0.06 26.89 -31.63
CA ASN A 83 -1.09 27.49 -32.30
C ASN A 83 -1.46 28.88 -31.76
N ASN A 84 -1.12 29.22 -30.50
CA ASN A 84 -1.46 30.50 -29.89
C ASN A 84 -0.42 31.61 -30.12
N LYS A 85 0.79 31.29 -30.58
CA LYS A 85 1.85 32.28 -30.90
C LYS A 85 1.47 33.27 -32.01
N LYS A 86 0.45 32.99 -32.83
CA LYS A 86 0.00 33.89 -33.91
C LYS A 86 -1.06 34.91 -33.50
N LYS A 87 -1.71 34.80 -32.34
CA LYS A 87 -2.75 35.75 -31.88
C LYS A 87 -2.22 36.88 -30.99
N LYS A 88 -1.03 36.73 -30.41
CA LYS A 88 -0.46 37.63 -29.39
C LYS A 88 0.49 38.69 -30.00
N LYS A 89 0.07 39.40 -31.06
CA LYS A 89 0.87 40.50 -31.67
C LYS A 89 0.18 41.86 -31.74
N VAL A 90 -0.97 42.02 -31.09
CA VAL A 90 -1.63 43.33 -30.97
C VAL A 90 -2.24 43.44 -29.58
N GLY A 91 -1.60 44.23 -28.71
CA GLY A 91 -2.14 44.58 -27.39
C GLY A 91 -1.09 44.57 -26.27
N ASP A 92 0.02 45.30 -26.44
CA ASP A 92 0.74 45.82 -25.27
C ASP A 92 -0.15 46.84 -24.58
N GLY A 93 -0.54 46.55 -23.33
CA GLY A 93 -1.42 47.37 -22.52
C GLY A 93 -1.15 47.16 -21.04
N ASP A 94 -0.23 47.97 -20.53
CA ASP A 94 -0.15 48.53 -19.19
C ASP A 94 -0.19 47.57 -17.98
N GLY A 95 1.01 47.31 -17.43
CA GLY A 95 1.20 46.69 -16.13
C GLY A 95 0.76 47.65 -15.02
N ASN A 96 -0.40 47.38 -14.43
CA ASN A 96 -0.82 47.93 -13.16
C ASN A 96 -0.75 46.83 -12.09
N ASP A 97 0.47 46.55 -11.61
CA ASP A 97 0.80 45.60 -10.54
C ASP A 97 0.36 46.11 -9.16
N ASN A 98 -0.93 46.42 -8.98
CA ASN A 98 -1.52 46.77 -7.67
C ASN A 98 -2.99 46.31 -7.52
N GLY A 99 -3.49 45.47 -8.41
CA GLY A 99 -4.77 44.77 -8.24
C GLY A 99 -4.51 43.32 -7.83
N GLY A 100 -4.92 42.93 -6.62
CA GLY A 100 -4.73 41.57 -6.10
C GLY A 100 -5.25 40.48 -7.04
N CYS A 101 -4.66 39.30 -6.97
CA CYS A 101 -5.03 38.15 -7.78
C CYS A 101 -6.49 37.72 -7.52
N CYS A 102 -7.29 37.55 -8.58
CA CYS A 102 -8.70 37.15 -8.51
C CYS A 102 -8.99 35.97 -9.45
N PHE A 103 -9.97 35.13 -9.10
CA PHE A 103 -10.49 34.06 -9.95
C PHE A 103 -11.85 34.42 -10.52
N THR A 104 -12.03 34.26 -11.83
CA THR A 104 -13.35 34.09 -12.46
C THR A 104 -13.95 32.73 -12.07
N LEU A 105 -15.25 32.51 -12.34
CA LEU A 105 -15.90 31.21 -12.11
C LEU A 105 -15.17 30.06 -12.82
N GLU A 106 -14.73 30.28 -14.06
CA GLU A 106 -14.00 29.26 -14.82
C GLU A 106 -12.64 28.96 -14.18
N GLU A 107 -11.88 29.99 -13.79
CA GLU A 107 -10.59 29.80 -13.11
C GLU A 107 -10.76 29.11 -11.76
N PHE A 108 -11.79 29.45 -10.99
CA PHE A 108 -12.12 28.79 -9.74
C PHE A 108 -12.49 27.32 -9.96
N PHE A 109 -13.30 27.01 -10.97
CA PHE A 109 -13.66 25.63 -11.30
C PHE A 109 -12.43 24.80 -11.71
N GLN A 110 -11.56 25.38 -12.54
CA GLN A 110 -10.31 24.74 -12.95
C GLN A 110 -9.33 24.58 -11.78
N PHE A 111 -9.30 25.55 -10.87
CA PHE A 111 -8.50 25.51 -9.65
C PHE A 111 -8.88 24.33 -8.73
N LEU A 112 -10.14 23.89 -8.73
CA LEU A 112 -10.54 22.69 -7.97
C LEU A 112 -9.86 21.40 -8.47
N TYR A 113 -9.29 21.39 -9.68
CA TYR A 113 -8.47 20.28 -10.20
C TYR A 113 -6.97 20.44 -9.91
N PHE A 114 -6.55 21.53 -9.28
CA PHE A 114 -5.15 21.77 -8.95
C PHE A 114 -4.71 20.87 -7.78
N ASP A 115 -4.30 19.65 -8.13
CA ASP A 115 -3.97 18.55 -7.20
C ASP A 115 -2.99 18.99 -6.09
N GLU A 116 -2.03 19.87 -6.38
CA GLU A 116 -1.04 20.37 -5.41
C GLU A 116 -1.71 21.02 -4.20
N PHE A 117 -2.81 21.76 -4.41
CA PHE A 117 -3.56 22.39 -3.34
C PHE A 117 -4.77 21.55 -2.90
N ASN A 118 -5.54 21.04 -3.88
CA ASN A 118 -6.86 20.48 -3.66
C ASN A 118 -6.90 18.95 -3.62
N ALA A 119 -5.75 18.28 -3.44
CA ALA A 119 -5.67 16.84 -3.27
C ALA A 119 -6.64 16.31 -2.20
N PRO A 120 -7.22 15.11 -2.41
CA PRO A 120 -8.17 14.52 -1.46
C PRO A 120 -7.52 14.05 -0.16
N LEU A 121 -6.20 13.87 -0.14
CA LEU A 121 -5.39 13.54 1.04
C LEU A 121 -4.41 14.67 1.34
N SER A 122 -3.94 14.75 2.59
CA SER A 122 -2.80 15.61 2.92
C SER A 122 -1.51 15.05 2.31
N PRO A 123 -0.69 15.86 1.61
CA PRO A 123 0.62 15.44 1.13
C PRO A 123 1.65 15.35 2.27
N GLU A 124 1.35 15.94 3.43
CA GLU A 124 2.25 16.01 4.58
C GLU A 124 1.99 14.92 5.62
N VAL A 125 3.07 14.54 6.31
CA VAL A 125 3.02 13.68 7.48
C VAL A 125 2.47 14.51 8.65
N HIS A 126 1.38 14.04 9.24
CA HIS A 126 0.63 14.78 10.25
C HIS A 126 0.18 13.92 11.43
N HIS A 127 0.39 12.60 11.37
CA HIS A 127 0.26 11.75 12.54
C HIS A 127 1.40 12.00 13.53
N ASP A 128 1.14 11.73 14.80
CA ASP A 128 2.19 11.59 15.80
C ASP A 128 3.08 10.40 15.42
N MET A 129 4.37 10.65 15.22
CA MET A 129 5.39 9.69 14.78
C MET A 129 6.33 9.25 15.92
N ASP A 130 6.07 9.69 17.16
CA ASP A 130 6.86 9.42 18.35
C ASP A 130 6.35 8.22 19.17
N ALA A 131 5.22 7.62 18.79
CA ALA A 131 4.73 6.40 19.44
C ALA A 131 5.57 5.17 19.02
N PRO A 132 5.53 4.05 19.78
CA PRO A 132 6.23 2.81 19.43
C PRO A 132 5.84 2.27 18.05
N LEU A 133 6.75 1.59 17.33
CA LEU A 133 6.45 0.96 16.03
C LEU A 133 5.20 0.04 16.05
N SER A 134 4.89 -0.61 17.19
CA SER A 134 3.69 -1.43 17.34
C SER A 134 2.38 -0.64 17.19
N HIS A 135 2.41 0.69 17.25
CA HIS A 135 1.26 1.58 17.15
C HIS A 135 0.95 2.01 15.71
N TYR A 136 1.67 1.52 14.71
CA TYR A 136 1.47 1.89 13.31
C TYR A 136 1.13 0.66 12.45
N PHE A 137 0.22 0.81 11.50
CA PHE A 137 0.21 -0.02 10.31
C PHE A 137 1.43 0.35 9.46
N ILE A 138 2.12 -0.65 8.93
CA ILE A 138 3.39 -0.48 8.20
C ILE A 138 3.25 -1.11 6.81
N ASN A 139 3.56 -0.33 5.78
CA ASN A 139 3.45 -0.78 4.39
C ASN A 139 4.43 -1.93 4.11
N THR A 140 3.91 -3.13 3.85
CA THR A 140 4.70 -4.38 3.90
C THR A 140 4.62 -5.15 2.59
N GLY A 141 5.78 -5.44 2.00
CA GLY A 141 5.93 -6.35 0.88
C GLY A 141 6.07 -7.81 1.33
N HIS A 142 5.57 -8.74 0.52
CA HIS A 142 5.80 -10.19 0.64
C HIS A 142 6.66 -10.67 -0.53
N ASN A 143 7.68 -11.50 -0.27
CA ASN A 143 8.64 -12.01 -1.25
C ASN A 143 9.07 -10.91 -2.23
N SER A 144 9.64 -9.83 -1.69
CA SER A 144 9.81 -8.54 -2.38
C SER A 144 10.78 -8.60 -3.55
N TYR A 145 11.52 -9.70 -3.67
CA TYR A 145 12.46 -10.00 -4.75
C TYR A 145 11.80 -10.66 -5.98
N LEU A 146 10.56 -11.15 -5.89
CA LEU A 146 9.90 -11.84 -7.00
C LEU A 146 9.38 -10.89 -8.07
N THR A 147 9.74 -11.17 -9.33
CA THR A 147 9.26 -10.40 -10.50
C THR A 147 7.85 -10.81 -10.95
N GLY A 148 7.35 -11.95 -10.49
CA GLY A 148 6.05 -12.48 -10.88
C GLY A 148 5.50 -13.54 -9.94
N ASN A 149 5.27 -14.74 -10.48
CA ASN A 149 4.63 -15.87 -9.80
C ASN A 149 5.58 -16.56 -8.78
N GLN A 150 5.02 -17.29 -7.83
CA GLN A 150 5.80 -17.90 -6.73
C GLN A 150 6.60 -19.16 -7.15
N LEU A 151 6.43 -19.70 -8.37
CA LEU A 151 7.00 -21.00 -8.73
C LEU A 151 8.15 -20.92 -9.72
N SER A 152 8.12 -19.98 -10.66
CA SER A 152 9.02 -19.99 -11.82
C SER A 152 9.42 -18.61 -12.34
N SER A 153 8.98 -17.51 -11.71
CA SER A 153 9.47 -16.18 -12.11
C SER A 153 10.89 -15.93 -11.63
N ASP A 154 11.57 -14.97 -12.24
CA ASP A 154 12.90 -14.56 -11.80
C ASP A 154 12.84 -13.79 -10.46
N CYS A 155 13.92 -13.86 -9.70
CA CYS A 155 14.19 -12.98 -8.58
C CYS A 155 15.08 -11.82 -9.04
N SER A 156 14.80 -10.61 -8.57
CA SER A 156 15.58 -9.41 -8.87
C SER A 156 15.40 -8.37 -7.78
N GLU A 157 16.34 -7.42 -7.74
CA GLU A 157 16.26 -6.18 -6.99
C GLU A 157 15.22 -5.18 -7.54
N VAL A 158 14.80 -5.30 -8.80
CA VAL A 158 13.88 -4.34 -9.44
C VAL A 158 12.54 -4.21 -8.71
N PRO A 159 11.84 -5.30 -8.32
CA PRO A 159 10.61 -5.19 -7.56
C PRO A 159 10.82 -4.57 -6.17
N ILE A 160 12.00 -4.74 -5.57
CA ILE A 160 12.38 -4.09 -4.30
C ILE A 160 12.45 -2.57 -4.50
N ILE A 161 13.14 -2.11 -5.54
CA ILE A 161 13.23 -0.68 -5.90
C ILE A 161 11.83 -0.10 -6.12
N GLN A 162 11.00 -0.79 -6.90
CA GLN A 162 9.62 -0.36 -7.16
C GLN A 162 8.77 -0.30 -5.89
N ALA A 163 8.92 -1.26 -4.98
CA ALA A 163 8.21 -1.27 -3.71
C ALA A 163 8.62 -0.08 -2.83
N LEU A 164 9.93 0.18 -2.68
CA LEU A 164 10.45 1.29 -1.89
C LEU A 164 9.99 2.65 -2.45
N ASN A 165 10.04 2.84 -3.76
CA ASN A 165 9.55 4.05 -4.44
C ASN A 165 8.03 4.24 -4.34
N LYS A 166 7.29 3.16 -4.07
CA LYS A 166 5.85 3.19 -3.75
C LYS A 166 5.56 3.30 -2.24
N GLY A 167 6.57 3.65 -1.44
CA GLY A 167 6.44 3.87 0.01
C GLY A 167 6.33 2.59 0.85
N VAL A 168 6.68 1.41 0.32
CA VAL A 168 6.79 0.18 1.12
C VAL A 168 7.94 0.33 2.10
N ARG A 169 7.74 -0.04 3.37
CA ARG A 169 8.71 0.11 4.46
C ARG A 169 9.20 -1.21 5.02
N VAL A 170 8.57 -2.33 4.66
CA VAL A 170 9.05 -3.68 5.02
C VAL A 170 9.34 -4.48 3.76
N ILE A 171 10.60 -4.90 3.60
CA ILE A 171 11.09 -5.69 2.48
C ILE A 171 11.44 -7.09 2.98
N GLU A 172 10.95 -8.12 2.28
CA GLU A 172 11.24 -9.52 2.60
C GLU A 172 12.31 -10.10 1.67
N LEU A 173 13.31 -10.77 2.26
CA LEU A 173 14.37 -11.48 1.56
C LEU A 173 14.50 -12.91 2.13
N ASP A 174 14.45 -13.90 1.25
CA ASP A 174 14.61 -15.30 1.63
C ASP A 174 16.04 -15.73 1.31
N LEU A 175 16.83 -15.96 2.35
CA LEU A 175 18.27 -16.19 2.23
C LEU A 175 18.56 -17.68 2.17
N TRP A 176 19.20 -18.11 1.08
CA TRP A 176 19.63 -19.48 0.87
C TRP A 176 21.11 -19.56 0.49
N PRO A 177 21.83 -20.63 0.88
CA PRO A 177 23.13 -20.91 0.32
C PRO A 177 23.06 -21.04 -1.21
N ASN A 178 24.01 -20.43 -1.91
CA ASN A 178 24.15 -20.64 -3.36
C ASN A 178 24.51 -22.11 -3.66
N SER A 179 24.52 -22.48 -4.95
CA SER A 179 24.79 -23.85 -5.39
C SER A 179 26.14 -24.42 -4.89
N ASN A 180 27.15 -23.56 -4.74
CA ASN A 180 28.47 -23.91 -4.23
C ASN A 180 28.59 -23.85 -2.70
N LYS A 181 27.53 -23.45 -1.97
CA LYS A 181 27.50 -23.20 -0.51
C LYS A 181 28.57 -22.24 0.00
N THR A 182 28.97 -21.28 -0.84
CA THR A 182 30.05 -20.31 -0.56
C THR A 182 29.55 -18.86 -0.51
N ASP A 183 28.34 -18.61 -0.99
CA ASP A 183 27.72 -17.28 -1.05
C ASP A 183 26.20 -17.39 -0.80
N ILE A 184 25.51 -16.25 -0.77
CA ILE A 184 24.10 -16.13 -0.40
C ILE A 184 23.26 -15.66 -1.59
N ASP A 185 22.31 -16.50 -1.97
CA ASP A 185 21.27 -16.18 -2.92
C ASP A 185 19.98 -15.77 -2.21
N VAL A 186 19.27 -14.81 -2.80
CA VAL A 186 17.89 -14.48 -2.47
C VAL A 186 16.99 -15.19 -3.48
N VAL A 187 16.18 -16.13 -2.99
CA VAL A 187 15.37 -17.01 -3.84
C VAL A 187 14.19 -17.61 -3.08
N HIS A 188 13.10 -17.88 -3.79
CA HIS A 188 12.00 -18.64 -3.20
C HIS A 188 12.37 -20.12 -3.18
N GLY A 189 12.76 -20.60 -2.00
CA GLY A 189 13.34 -21.93 -1.81
C GLY A 189 12.46 -23.06 -2.33
N ARG A 190 13.11 -24.12 -2.85
CA ARG A 190 12.45 -25.33 -3.38
C ARG A 190 11.50 -25.06 -4.56
N THR A 191 11.70 -23.97 -5.31
CA THR A 191 10.98 -23.65 -6.54
C THR A 191 11.91 -23.51 -7.74
N LEU A 192 11.38 -23.15 -8.91
CA LEU A 192 12.12 -22.95 -10.15
C LEU A 192 12.46 -21.47 -10.39
N THR A 193 12.30 -20.60 -9.39
CA THR A 193 12.64 -19.18 -9.52
C THR A 193 14.15 -18.99 -9.67
N ALA A 194 14.59 -18.14 -10.60
CA ALA A 194 16.01 -17.83 -10.75
C ALA A 194 16.50 -16.91 -9.61
N PRO A 195 17.62 -17.23 -8.93
CA PRO A 195 18.09 -16.46 -7.77
C PRO A 195 18.67 -15.08 -8.14
N VAL A 196 18.76 -14.20 -7.14
CA VAL A 196 19.52 -12.94 -7.20
C VAL A 196 20.44 -12.85 -5.98
N SER A 197 21.68 -12.36 -6.14
CA SER A 197 22.62 -12.27 -5.01
C SER A 197 22.12 -11.35 -3.90
N LEU A 198 22.40 -11.68 -2.63
CA LEU A 198 22.11 -10.82 -1.48
C LEU A 198 22.68 -9.40 -1.63
N TYR A 199 23.94 -9.29 -2.07
CA TYR A 199 24.63 -8.01 -2.27
C TYR A 199 23.82 -7.04 -3.13
N LYS A 200 23.34 -7.51 -4.29
CA LYS A 200 22.56 -6.69 -5.23
C LYS A 200 21.24 -6.18 -4.61
N CYS A 201 20.56 -7.03 -3.83
CA CYS A 201 19.34 -6.64 -3.12
C CYS A 201 19.62 -5.58 -2.05
N LEU A 202 20.68 -5.74 -1.26
CA LEU A 202 21.04 -4.79 -0.21
C LEU A 202 21.48 -3.44 -0.76
N VAL A 203 22.26 -3.40 -1.86
CA VAL A 203 22.61 -2.15 -2.56
C VAL A 203 21.35 -1.44 -3.05
N ALA A 204 20.44 -2.17 -3.70
CA ALA A 204 19.18 -1.59 -4.16
C ALA A 204 18.33 -1.02 -3.00
N ILE A 205 18.32 -1.69 -1.85
CA ILE A 205 17.66 -1.17 -0.65
C ILE A 205 18.36 0.11 -0.16
N LYS A 206 19.69 0.11 -0.04
CA LYS A 206 20.46 1.28 0.42
C LYS A 206 20.13 2.53 -0.41
N ASP A 207 20.13 2.37 -1.73
CA ASP A 207 19.97 3.49 -2.66
C ASP A 207 18.54 4.03 -2.73
N ASN A 208 17.54 3.24 -2.33
CA ASN A 208 16.12 3.57 -2.48
C ASN A 208 15.35 3.64 -1.15
N ALA A 209 15.97 3.25 -0.03
CA ALA A 209 15.32 3.11 1.27
C ALA A 209 14.56 4.38 1.64
N PHE A 210 15.17 5.55 1.44
CA PHE A 210 14.63 6.82 1.95
C PHE A 210 14.18 7.80 0.86
N VAL A 211 13.99 7.32 -0.39
CA VAL A 211 13.56 8.17 -1.51
C VAL A 211 12.12 8.64 -1.36
N ALA A 212 11.20 7.72 -1.02
CA ALA A 212 9.78 8.04 -0.87
C ALA A 212 9.40 8.50 0.55
N SER A 213 10.24 8.22 1.55
CA SER A 213 9.94 8.45 2.96
C SER A 213 11.22 8.38 3.80
N GLU A 214 11.41 9.30 4.73
CA GLU A 214 12.57 9.32 5.65
C GLU A 214 12.45 8.30 6.80
N TYR A 215 11.26 7.73 7.00
CA TYR A 215 10.97 6.79 8.09
C TYR A 215 11.65 5.42 7.84
N PRO A 216 11.90 4.65 8.91
CA PRO A 216 12.72 3.45 8.85
C PRO A 216 12.28 2.42 7.80
N VAL A 217 13.26 1.67 7.29
CA VAL A 217 13.01 0.46 6.49
C VAL A 217 13.33 -0.78 7.33
N ILE A 218 12.43 -1.75 7.32
CA ILE A 218 12.60 -3.04 8.00
C ILE A 218 12.86 -4.12 6.95
N ILE A 219 13.95 -4.86 7.08
CA ILE A 219 14.24 -6.03 6.25
C ILE A 219 13.88 -7.27 7.04
N THR A 220 12.86 -8.01 6.61
CA THR A 220 12.53 -9.30 7.18
C THR A 220 13.30 -10.40 6.45
N LEU A 221 14.13 -11.15 7.18
CA LEU A 221 14.93 -12.23 6.60
C LEU A 221 14.28 -13.58 6.91
N GLU A 222 13.98 -14.37 5.87
CA GLU A 222 13.74 -15.80 6.01
C GLU A 222 15.08 -16.53 5.89
N ASP A 223 15.67 -16.84 7.04
CA ASP A 223 17.06 -17.32 7.14
C ASP A 223 17.14 -18.86 7.06
N HIS A 224 17.71 -19.36 5.95
CA HIS A 224 18.06 -20.78 5.74
C HIS A 224 19.58 -21.01 5.68
N LEU A 225 20.37 -20.09 6.27
CA LEU A 225 21.82 -20.08 6.17
C LEU A 225 22.49 -20.98 7.22
N THR A 226 23.69 -21.45 6.90
CA THR A 226 24.62 -22.04 7.88
C THR A 226 25.25 -20.92 8.73
N LYS A 227 25.89 -21.28 9.85
CA LYS A 227 26.54 -20.31 10.74
C LYS A 227 27.59 -19.44 10.02
N ASP A 228 28.36 -20.03 9.11
CA ASP A 228 29.38 -19.31 8.33
C ASP A 228 28.73 -18.30 7.38
N LEU A 229 27.63 -18.71 6.73
CA LEU A 229 26.87 -17.83 5.84
C LEU A 229 26.08 -16.76 6.62
N GLN A 230 25.67 -17.02 7.87
CA GLN A 230 25.13 -15.98 8.75
C GLN A 230 26.19 -14.92 9.10
N ALA A 231 27.44 -15.35 9.37
CA ALA A 231 28.56 -14.44 9.57
C ALA A 231 28.80 -13.59 8.31
N LEU A 232 28.82 -14.21 7.12
CA LEU A 232 28.93 -13.51 5.84
C LEU A 232 27.77 -12.54 5.60
N ALA A 233 26.53 -12.94 5.91
CA ALA A 233 25.36 -12.08 5.79
C ALA A 233 25.50 -10.83 6.67
N ALA A 234 26.01 -10.98 7.89
CA ALA A 234 26.25 -9.87 8.80
C ALA A 234 27.36 -8.94 8.30
N GLU A 235 28.43 -9.51 7.72
CA GLU A 235 29.54 -8.76 7.12
C GLU A 235 29.06 -7.93 5.94
N VAL A 236 28.41 -8.56 4.94
CA VAL A 236 27.91 -7.87 3.75
C VAL A 236 26.86 -6.81 4.11
N THR A 237 25.97 -7.11 5.06
CA THR A 237 24.96 -6.14 5.50
C THR A 237 25.59 -4.91 6.15
N ASN A 238 26.60 -5.11 7.02
CA ASN A 238 27.33 -4.03 7.65
C ASN A 238 28.20 -3.24 6.66
N GLU A 239 28.85 -3.90 5.70
CA GLU A 239 29.62 -3.25 4.64
C GLU A 239 28.72 -2.30 3.81
N ILE A 240 27.54 -2.78 3.42
CA ILE A 240 26.64 -2.01 2.56
C ILE A 240 25.96 -0.88 3.34
N PHE A 241 25.33 -1.17 4.47
CA PHE A 241 24.52 -0.18 5.18
C PHE A 241 25.34 0.71 6.11
N GLY A 242 26.44 0.22 6.70
CA GLY A 242 27.25 0.96 7.66
C GLY A 242 26.37 1.63 8.72
N ASP A 243 26.50 2.95 8.85
CA ASP A 243 25.76 3.75 9.83
C ASP A 243 24.23 3.73 9.61
N LEU A 244 23.72 3.36 8.44
CA LEU A 244 22.26 3.25 8.24
C LEU A 244 21.66 2.11 9.07
N LEU A 245 22.44 1.08 9.41
CA LEU A 245 21.98 -0.08 10.14
C LEU A 245 21.75 0.25 11.62
N TYR A 246 20.55 -0.02 12.12
CA TYR A 246 20.23 0.18 13.53
C TYR A 246 20.52 -1.08 14.35
N TYR A 247 21.38 -0.92 15.36
CA TYR A 247 21.65 -1.93 16.37
C TYR A 247 20.83 -1.63 17.63
N PRO A 248 20.03 -2.58 18.13
CA PRO A 248 19.32 -2.40 19.39
C PRO A 248 20.32 -2.26 20.56
N PRO A 249 20.03 -1.41 21.56
CA PRO A 249 20.91 -1.20 22.71
C PRO A 249 21.03 -2.44 23.60
N GLU A 250 19.99 -3.28 23.63
CA GLU A 250 19.93 -4.54 24.34
C GLU A 250 19.50 -5.67 23.40
N ASP A 251 19.82 -6.92 23.75
CA ASP A 251 19.39 -8.11 23.00
C ASP A 251 17.87 -8.17 22.83
N ALA A 252 17.09 -7.66 23.79
CA ALA A 252 15.63 -7.66 23.70
C ALA A 252 15.04 -6.41 24.39
N MET A 253 14.10 -5.75 23.71
CA MET A 253 13.53 -4.48 24.16
C MET A 253 12.22 -4.67 24.91
N ASP A 254 11.90 -3.78 25.86
CA ASP A 254 10.61 -3.77 26.55
C ASP A 254 9.48 -3.13 25.72
N GLU A 255 9.87 -2.27 24.78
CA GLU A 255 9.02 -1.53 23.86
C GLU A 255 9.80 -1.24 22.57
N PHE A 256 9.11 -1.12 21.44
CA PHE A 256 9.77 -0.75 20.19
C PHE A 256 10.07 0.76 20.16
N PRO A 257 11.22 1.19 19.60
CA PRO A 257 11.46 2.59 19.28
C PRO A 257 10.39 3.16 18.33
N SER A 258 10.30 4.48 18.25
CA SER A 258 9.33 5.17 17.38
C SER A 258 9.84 5.32 15.94
N PRO A 259 8.95 5.43 14.94
CA PRO A 259 9.34 5.82 13.59
C PRO A 259 10.22 7.09 13.56
N GLU A 260 9.89 8.09 14.36
CA GLU A 260 10.64 9.36 14.42
C GLU A 260 12.09 9.15 14.90
N SER A 261 12.29 8.41 16.00
CA SER A 261 13.63 8.12 16.54
C SER A 261 14.50 7.26 15.62
N LEU A 262 13.88 6.61 14.64
CA LEU A 262 14.51 5.70 13.68
C LEU A 262 14.59 6.27 12.26
N LYS A 263 14.33 7.57 12.06
CA LYS A 263 14.51 8.20 10.73
C LYS A 263 15.89 7.92 10.14
N GLY A 264 15.90 7.58 8.85
CA GLY A 264 17.12 7.22 8.11
C GLY A 264 17.76 5.89 8.54
N ARG A 265 17.07 5.04 9.31
CA ARG A 265 17.61 3.75 9.77
C ARG A 265 17.00 2.54 9.07
N ILE A 266 17.82 1.49 8.95
CA ILE A 266 17.46 0.18 8.44
C ILE A 266 17.50 -0.82 9.61
N LEU A 267 16.42 -1.58 9.78
CA LEU A 267 16.26 -2.55 10.86
C LEU A 267 16.23 -3.96 10.29
N ILE A 268 16.84 -4.93 10.99
CA ILE A 268 16.75 -6.34 10.61
C ILE A 268 15.75 -7.06 11.51
N SER A 269 14.86 -7.84 10.88
CA SER A 269 13.83 -8.61 11.54
C SER A 269 13.92 -10.09 11.18
N THR A 270 14.42 -10.93 12.08
CA THR A 270 14.45 -12.39 11.89
C THR A 270 14.48 -13.13 13.21
N LYS A 271 14.55 -14.46 13.17
CA LYS A 271 14.72 -15.30 14.35
C LYS A 271 16.18 -15.24 14.80
N PRO A 272 16.47 -14.88 16.05
CA PRO A 272 17.83 -14.94 16.57
C PRO A 272 18.39 -16.37 16.52
N PRO A 273 19.67 -16.56 16.14
CA PRO A 273 20.31 -17.85 16.26
C PRO A 273 20.40 -18.26 17.74
N PRO A 274 20.33 -19.57 18.07
CA PRO A 274 20.57 -20.04 19.42
C PRO A 274 22.06 -19.87 19.76
N VAL A 275 22.39 -18.89 20.62
CA VAL A 275 23.79 -18.60 21.02
C VAL A 275 24.11 -19.14 22.42
N ASP A 276 23.10 -19.57 23.18
CA ASP A 276 23.23 -19.86 24.62
C ASP A 276 23.93 -21.18 24.97
N GLU A 277 24.22 -22.08 24.03
CA GLU A 277 24.98 -23.32 24.32
C GLU A 277 26.51 -23.15 24.24
N LEU A 278 27.01 -21.98 23.80
CA LEU A 278 28.44 -21.76 23.55
C LEU A 278 29.20 -21.10 24.71
N ARG A 279 28.52 -20.32 25.56
CA ARG A 279 29.13 -19.77 26.80
C ARG A 279 29.34 -20.85 27.85
N ASP A 280 28.44 -21.82 27.89
CA ASP A 280 28.43 -22.91 28.86
C ASP A 280 29.52 -23.96 28.55
N THR A 281 29.82 -24.17 27.27
CA THR A 281 30.89 -25.09 26.82
C THR A 281 32.29 -24.51 27.01
N PHE A 282 32.50 -23.20 26.77
CA PHE A 282 33.78 -22.53 27.10
C PHE A 282 34.04 -22.49 28.61
N SER A 283 33.01 -22.18 29.40
CA SER A 283 33.10 -22.19 30.88
C SER A 283 33.32 -23.60 31.42
N LYS A 284 32.67 -24.62 30.85
CA LYS A 284 32.91 -26.03 31.20
C LYS A 284 34.29 -26.53 30.75
N ARG A 285 34.86 -26.06 29.63
CA ARG A 285 36.22 -26.45 29.19
C ARG A 285 37.32 -25.91 30.11
N LEU A 286 37.20 -24.65 30.56
CA LEU A 286 38.10 -24.08 31.56
C LEU A 286 38.03 -24.81 32.92
N ILE A 287 36.92 -25.47 33.21
CA ILE A 287 36.74 -26.33 34.40
C ILE A 287 37.23 -27.76 34.15
N LYS A 288 37.20 -28.25 32.90
CA LYS A 288 37.56 -29.63 32.53
C LYS A 288 39.06 -29.87 32.39
N ASP A 289 39.86 -28.84 32.17
CA ASP A 289 41.34 -28.93 32.24
C ASP A 289 41.87 -29.08 33.68
N GLY A 290 40.99 -29.12 34.69
CA GLY A 290 41.36 -29.21 36.10
C GLY A 290 41.04 -30.52 36.83
N LYS A 291 40.31 -31.49 36.25
CA LYS A 291 39.95 -32.73 36.97
C LYS A 291 39.82 -33.96 36.06
N GLU A 292 40.80 -34.86 36.20
CA GLU A 292 40.69 -36.26 35.79
C GLU A 292 39.79 -37.08 36.75
N SER A 293 39.31 -38.20 36.20
CA SER A 293 38.89 -39.46 36.82
C SER A 293 37.47 -39.60 37.40
N GLU A 294 36.62 -40.39 36.71
CA GLU A 294 36.05 -41.70 37.10
C GLU A 294 34.65 -41.98 36.50
N ARG A 295 34.34 -43.28 36.38
CA ARG A 295 33.41 -43.96 35.45
C ARG A 295 32.00 -44.20 36.04
N GLU A 296 31.19 -44.90 35.22
CA GLU A 296 29.94 -45.67 35.48
C GLU A 296 28.62 -44.97 35.04
N SER A 297 27.53 -45.63 34.63
CA SER A 297 27.19 -46.75 33.72
C SER A 297 25.65 -46.95 33.74
N ALA A 298 25.02 -47.24 32.58
CA ALA A 298 23.69 -47.86 32.35
C ALA A 298 22.38 -47.19 32.89
N ASP A 299 21.35 -47.01 32.05
CA ASP A 299 20.32 -48.05 31.77
C ASP A 299 19.27 -47.63 30.71
N GLU A 300 18.80 -48.62 29.94
CA GLU A 300 17.75 -48.56 28.91
C GLU A 300 16.33 -48.75 29.48
N ALA A 301 15.29 -48.18 28.86
CA ALA A 301 13.94 -48.74 28.90
C ALA A 301 13.10 -48.36 27.66
N LEU A 302 12.53 -49.40 27.02
CA LEU A 302 11.70 -49.41 25.81
C LEU A 302 10.20 -49.60 26.12
N SER A 303 9.34 -49.14 25.20
CA SER A 303 8.00 -49.65 24.76
C SER A 303 6.83 -48.64 24.90
N PRO A 304 5.67 -48.80 24.20
CA PRO A 304 5.41 -49.12 22.77
C PRO A 304 4.34 -48.15 22.13
N PRO A 305 3.96 -48.26 20.83
CA PRO A 305 3.04 -47.30 20.16
C PRO A 305 1.60 -47.83 19.94
N PRO A 306 0.63 -46.95 19.64
CA PRO A 306 -0.57 -47.37 18.90
C PRO A 306 -0.90 -46.54 17.64
N SER A 307 -1.05 -47.29 16.55
CA SER A 307 -2.08 -47.29 15.48
C SER A 307 -2.59 -46.03 14.76
N ILE A 308 -2.54 -46.20 13.44
CA ILE A 308 -3.02 -45.45 12.27
C ILE A 308 -4.53 -45.15 12.24
N GLY A 309 -4.86 -43.93 11.83
CA GLY A 309 -6.15 -43.54 11.24
C GLY A 309 -5.91 -42.47 10.18
N SER A 310 -6.25 -42.78 8.93
CA SER A 310 -6.04 -41.99 7.71
C SER A 310 -7.08 -40.90 7.53
N ASP A 311 -6.66 -39.68 7.15
CA ASP A 311 -7.33 -38.90 6.10
C ASP A 311 -6.40 -37.80 5.56
N VAL A 312 -6.59 -37.53 4.27
CA VAL A 312 -5.69 -36.91 3.31
C VAL A 312 -5.74 -35.37 3.33
N ASP A 313 -4.58 -34.72 3.45
CA ASP A 313 -4.32 -33.37 2.90
C ASP A 313 -2.80 -33.15 2.81
N ALA A 314 -2.26 -33.24 1.60
CA ALA A 314 -0.83 -33.25 1.30
C ALA A 314 -0.41 -31.95 0.60
N CYS A 315 -0.09 -30.92 1.39
CA CYS A 315 0.96 -29.92 1.15
C CYS A 315 0.90 -28.89 2.28
N ASP A 316 1.61 -29.17 3.39
CA ASP A 316 2.11 -28.20 4.40
C ASP A 316 2.51 -28.86 5.74
N ARG A 317 2.83 -30.15 5.74
CA ARG A 317 3.29 -30.82 6.97
C ARG A 317 4.34 -31.87 6.74
N TYR A 318 5.55 -31.47 6.33
CA TYR A 318 6.76 -32.29 6.50
C TYR A 318 7.99 -31.40 6.71
N ASN A 319 8.22 -31.01 7.96
CA ASN A 319 9.56 -30.75 8.48
C ASN A 319 9.76 -31.71 9.67
N ALA A 320 9.91 -32.99 9.33
CA ALA A 320 10.47 -34.02 10.20
C ALA A 320 10.92 -35.18 9.30
N SER A 321 12.19 -35.57 9.46
CA SER A 321 12.88 -36.72 8.84
C SER A 321 13.37 -36.59 7.39
N SER A 322 14.50 -35.89 7.22
CA SER A 322 15.67 -36.45 6.53
C SER A 322 16.96 -35.74 6.93
N ASP A 323 17.21 -35.58 8.24
CA ASP A 323 18.52 -35.17 8.76
C ASP A 323 19.31 -36.42 9.12
N ARG A 324 19.78 -37.13 8.08
CA ARG A 324 20.92 -38.03 8.20
C ARG A 324 21.66 -37.95 6.88
N GLU A 325 22.64 -37.06 6.83
CA GLU A 325 23.97 -37.36 6.29
C GLU A 325 24.92 -36.17 6.53
N CYS A 326 25.99 -36.46 7.27
CA CYS A 326 27.24 -35.72 7.44
C CYS A 326 27.20 -34.38 8.21
N GLU A 327 26.92 -34.44 9.52
CA GLU A 327 27.56 -33.52 10.48
C GLU A 327 28.96 -34.05 10.80
N GLU A 328 29.99 -33.57 10.10
CA GLU A 328 31.32 -33.50 10.70
C GLU A 328 31.27 -32.32 11.69
N GLU A 329 31.26 -32.63 12.99
CA GLU A 329 31.41 -31.63 14.06
C GLU A 329 32.81 -30.98 13.98
N LEU A 330 32.95 -29.97 13.12
CA LEU A 330 34.04 -29.02 13.18
C LEU A 330 33.70 -27.98 14.26
N THR A 331 34.54 -27.89 15.29
CA THR A 331 34.46 -26.80 16.27
C THR A 331 34.55 -25.47 15.53
N PRO A 332 33.59 -24.53 15.69
CA PRO A 332 33.64 -23.25 15.01
C PRO A 332 34.94 -22.53 15.35
N SER A 333 35.63 -21.99 14.34
CA SER A 333 36.76 -21.09 14.58
C SER A 333 36.30 -19.87 15.39
N SER A 334 37.22 -19.22 16.11
CA SER A 334 36.92 -18.02 16.91
C SER A 334 36.31 -16.89 16.08
N GLU A 335 36.65 -16.82 14.79
CA GLU A 335 36.15 -15.82 13.85
C GLU A 335 34.69 -16.08 13.44
N ILE A 336 34.33 -17.32 13.12
CA ILE A 336 32.95 -17.73 12.84
C ILE A 336 32.05 -17.43 14.04
N HIS A 337 32.54 -17.73 15.25
CA HIS A 337 31.81 -17.44 16.49
C HIS A 337 31.54 -15.94 16.66
N SER A 338 32.54 -15.09 16.41
CA SER A 338 32.40 -13.63 16.44
C SER A 338 31.39 -13.15 15.39
N GLY A 339 31.41 -13.71 14.18
CA GLY A 339 30.49 -13.36 13.10
C GLY A 339 29.02 -13.69 13.41
N VAL A 340 28.75 -14.86 14.00
CA VAL A 340 27.38 -15.25 14.40
C VAL A 340 26.86 -14.36 15.55
N ILE A 341 27.72 -13.94 16.48
CA ILE A 341 27.36 -12.96 17.51
C ILE A 341 27.02 -11.63 16.85
N HIS A 342 27.80 -11.18 15.87
CA HIS A 342 27.52 -9.96 15.14
C HIS A 342 26.18 -10.03 14.38
N TYR A 343 25.91 -11.15 13.71
CA TYR A 343 24.62 -11.43 13.07
C TYR A 343 23.46 -11.31 14.07
N LYS A 344 23.57 -11.95 15.24
CA LYS A 344 22.54 -11.84 16.31
C LYS A 344 22.34 -10.40 16.77
N ARG A 345 23.43 -9.64 16.99
CA ARG A 345 23.38 -8.26 17.49
C ARG A 345 22.74 -7.29 16.49
N MET A 346 22.80 -7.58 15.20
CA MET A 346 22.16 -6.79 14.15
C MET A 346 20.62 -6.96 14.14
N ILE A 347 20.08 -8.04 14.71
CA ILE A 347 18.64 -8.32 14.69
C ILE A 347 17.91 -7.39 15.66
N THR A 348 17.24 -6.38 15.10
CA THR A 348 16.43 -5.42 15.85
C THR A 348 15.09 -5.99 16.30
N ILE A 349 14.37 -6.68 15.42
CA ILE A 349 13.01 -7.19 15.68
C ILE A 349 13.04 -8.71 15.72
N HIS A 350 12.86 -9.27 16.91
CA HIS A 350 12.98 -10.71 17.13
C HIS A 350 11.71 -11.43 16.70
N ALA A 351 11.83 -12.32 15.72
CA ALA A 351 10.74 -13.18 15.28
C ALA A 351 10.59 -14.39 16.21
N GLY A 352 9.40 -14.55 16.79
CA GLY A 352 9.01 -15.75 17.53
C GLY A 352 8.37 -16.79 16.61
N LYS A 353 8.56 -18.08 16.94
CA LYS A 353 7.74 -19.15 16.35
C LYS A 353 6.55 -19.43 17.27
N PRO A 354 5.33 -19.56 16.74
CA PRO A 354 4.25 -20.10 17.54
C PRO A 354 4.60 -21.55 17.89
N LYS A 355 4.71 -21.84 19.19
CA LYS A 355 4.90 -23.21 19.70
C LYS A 355 3.63 -23.60 20.44
N GLY A 356 3.10 -24.78 20.14
CA GLY A 356 1.88 -25.26 20.78
C GLY A 356 0.64 -24.53 20.26
N HIS A 357 -0.25 -24.15 21.18
CA HIS A 357 -1.53 -23.56 20.81
C HIS A 357 -1.35 -22.07 20.48
N ILE A 358 -2.06 -21.57 19.46
CA ILE A 358 -1.89 -20.19 18.97
C ILE A 358 -2.11 -19.14 20.07
N LYS A 359 -3.04 -19.41 21.00
CA LYS A 359 -3.28 -18.54 22.16
C LYS A 359 -2.03 -18.32 23.00
N ASP A 360 -1.22 -19.35 23.22
CA ASP A 360 0.01 -19.25 24.02
C ASP A 360 1.04 -18.35 23.33
N SER A 361 1.02 -18.35 22.00
CA SER A 361 1.90 -17.52 21.17
C SER A 361 1.50 -16.05 21.16
N LEU A 362 0.24 -15.74 21.50
CA LEU A 362 -0.31 -14.40 21.66
C LEU A 362 -0.11 -13.82 23.07
N SER A 363 0.64 -14.50 23.96
CA SER A 363 1.02 -13.91 25.25
C SER A 363 1.79 -12.61 25.07
N VAL A 364 1.38 -11.61 25.86
CA VAL A 364 1.95 -10.26 25.97
C VAL A 364 3.06 -10.15 27.02
N ASP A 365 3.40 -11.26 27.69
CA ASP A 365 4.42 -11.30 28.73
C ASP A 365 5.84 -11.22 28.15
N GLY A 366 6.76 -10.66 28.94
CA GLY A 366 8.18 -10.58 28.59
C GLY A 366 8.53 -9.40 27.69
N LYS A 367 9.56 -9.56 26.85
CA LYS A 367 10.08 -8.54 25.92
C LYS A 367 9.25 -8.47 24.64
N VAL A 368 9.29 -7.35 23.93
CA VAL A 368 8.55 -7.21 22.66
C VAL A 368 9.08 -8.19 21.61
N LYS A 369 8.16 -8.77 20.85
CA LYS A 369 8.46 -9.75 19.81
C LYS A 369 7.59 -9.52 18.58
N ARG A 370 7.98 -10.16 17.48
CA ARG A 370 7.17 -10.29 16.28
C ARG A 370 6.64 -11.71 16.13
N LEU A 371 5.36 -11.86 15.81
CA LEU A 371 4.76 -13.12 15.38
C LEU A 371 4.38 -13.02 13.91
N SER A 372 4.47 -14.13 13.17
CA SER A 372 3.99 -14.23 11.78
C SER A 372 2.89 -15.28 11.69
N LEU A 373 1.78 -14.94 11.04
CA LEU A 373 0.66 -15.85 10.77
C LEU A 373 0.32 -15.78 9.27
N SER A 374 0.02 -16.91 8.66
CA SER A 374 -0.59 -16.95 7.33
C SER A 374 -2.00 -16.37 7.35
N GLU A 375 -2.53 -15.98 6.19
CA GLU A 375 -3.91 -15.48 6.06
C GLU A 375 -4.96 -16.44 6.65
N GLN A 376 -4.71 -17.76 6.58
CA GLN A 376 -5.62 -18.78 7.10
C GLN A 376 -5.52 -18.90 8.63
N GLU A 377 -4.33 -18.71 9.20
CA GLU A 377 -4.12 -18.75 10.64
C GLU A 377 -4.72 -17.51 11.31
N ILE A 378 -4.57 -16.33 10.71
CA ILE A 378 -5.22 -15.12 11.25
C ILE A 378 -6.75 -15.20 11.13
N GLU A 379 -7.29 -15.77 10.05
CA GLU A 379 -8.74 -16.00 9.93
C GLU A 379 -9.27 -16.91 11.05
N ARG A 380 -8.56 -18.02 11.33
CA ARG A 380 -8.87 -18.92 12.45
C ARG A 380 -8.72 -18.21 13.80
N ALA A 381 -7.60 -17.52 14.02
CA ALA A 381 -7.33 -16.80 15.27
C ALA A 381 -8.35 -15.69 15.53
N SER A 382 -8.74 -14.93 14.50
CA SER A 382 -9.76 -13.88 14.60
C SER A 382 -11.14 -14.42 15.01
N SER A 383 -11.40 -15.70 14.73
CA SER A 383 -12.64 -16.38 15.09
C SER A 383 -12.70 -16.77 16.55
N SER A 384 -11.57 -17.16 17.13
CA SER A 384 -11.51 -17.77 18.46
C SER A 384 -10.80 -16.93 19.52
N TYR A 385 -9.91 -16.01 19.14
CA TYR A 385 -8.95 -15.30 20.00
C TYR A 385 -8.83 -13.81 19.60
N GLY A 386 -9.94 -13.19 19.21
CA GLY A 386 -9.95 -11.79 18.74
C GLY A 386 -9.40 -10.79 19.76
N ASP A 387 -9.78 -10.95 21.03
CA ASP A 387 -9.35 -10.08 22.12
C ASP A 387 -7.85 -10.28 22.44
N ASP A 388 -7.37 -11.53 22.38
CA ASP A 388 -5.96 -11.86 22.54
C ASP A 388 -5.12 -11.25 21.40
N LEU A 389 -5.62 -11.26 20.16
CA LEU A 389 -4.95 -10.64 19.00
C LEU A 389 -4.79 -9.13 19.18
N ILE A 390 -5.85 -8.43 19.60
CA ILE A 390 -5.80 -6.97 19.80
C ILE A 390 -4.86 -6.65 20.96
N SER A 391 -4.95 -7.37 22.07
CA SER A 391 -4.06 -7.21 23.21
C SER A 391 -2.59 -7.45 22.81
N PHE A 392 -2.34 -8.48 22.00
CA PHE A 392 -1.01 -8.76 21.46
C PHE A 392 -0.48 -7.59 20.62
N THR A 393 -1.28 -7.09 19.68
CA THR A 393 -0.83 -6.04 18.73
C THR A 393 -0.74 -4.64 19.33
N GLN A 394 -1.29 -4.39 20.52
CA GLN A 394 -1.04 -3.14 21.25
C GLN A 394 0.45 -2.97 21.57
N ARG A 395 1.15 -4.07 21.89
CA ARG A 395 2.56 -4.03 22.33
C ARG A 395 3.53 -4.70 21.35
N ASN A 396 3.11 -5.77 20.72
CA ASN A 396 3.93 -6.60 19.84
C ASN A 396 3.60 -6.35 18.36
N ILE A 397 4.48 -6.82 17.47
CA ILE A 397 4.23 -6.75 16.02
C ILE A 397 3.65 -8.07 15.53
N LEU A 398 2.55 -8.01 14.81
CA LEU A 398 1.97 -9.13 14.09
C LEU A 398 2.15 -8.93 12.59
N ARG A 399 2.80 -9.90 11.96
CA ARG A 399 2.89 -10.04 10.51
C ARG A 399 1.86 -11.03 10.00
N VAL A 400 1.14 -10.64 8.96
CA VAL A 400 0.21 -11.51 8.22
C VAL A 400 0.71 -11.65 6.79
N TYR A 401 0.77 -12.88 6.26
CA TYR A 401 1.30 -13.13 4.91
C TYR A 401 0.39 -14.06 4.07
N PRO A 402 0.48 -14.01 2.74
CA PRO A 402 -0.32 -14.85 1.85
C PRO A 402 -0.02 -16.35 2.04
N LYS A 403 -1.01 -17.22 1.87
CA LYS A 403 -0.80 -18.68 1.90
C LYS A 403 -0.04 -19.17 0.67
N GLY A 404 0.69 -20.28 0.80
CA GLY A 404 1.51 -20.87 -0.27
C GLY A 404 0.72 -21.29 -1.53
N THR A 405 -0.57 -21.60 -1.41
CA THR A 405 -1.42 -21.94 -2.58
C THR A 405 -1.70 -20.76 -3.51
N ARG A 406 -1.31 -19.53 -3.15
CA ARG A 406 -1.38 -18.33 -4.03
C ARG A 406 -0.19 -18.28 -4.98
N VAL A 407 -0.01 -19.33 -5.76
CA VAL A 407 1.14 -19.50 -6.68
C VAL A 407 1.23 -18.42 -7.75
N ASN A 408 0.11 -17.78 -8.09
CA ASN A 408 0.03 -16.66 -9.02
C ASN A 408 0.30 -15.28 -8.38
N SER A 409 0.78 -15.24 -7.14
CA SER A 409 1.04 -14.02 -6.38
C SER A 409 -0.20 -13.14 -6.18
N SER A 410 -1.40 -13.76 -6.16
CA SER A 410 -2.63 -13.06 -5.76
C SER A 410 -2.58 -12.62 -4.30
N ASN A 411 -3.41 -11.65 -3.93
CA ASN A 411 -3.42 -11.07 -2.58
C ASN A 411 -4.71 -11.37 -1.81
N PHE A 412 -4.58 -11.65 -0.52
CA PHE A 412 -5.69 -11.80 0.42
C PHE A 412 -6.24 -10.44 0.84
N ARG A 413 -7.41 -10.41 1.49
CA ARG A 413 -8.02 -9.14 1.93
C ARG A 413 -7.26 -8.60 3.14
N PRO A 414 -6.61 -7.43 3.08
CA PRO A 414 -5.71 -7.00 4.14
C PRO A 414 -6.44 -6.69 5.48
N HIS A 415 -7.74 -6.41 5.43
CA HIS A 415 -8.53 -6.06 6.61
C HIS A 415 -8.60 -7.18 7.65
N ILE A 416 -8.41 -8.44 7.26
CA ILE A 416 -8.39 -9.56 8.22
C ILE A 416 -7.29 -9.38 9.28
N GLY A 417 -6.20 -8.67 8.95
CA GLY A 417 -5.14 -8.30 9.89
C GLY A 417 -5.40 -6.95 10.56
N TRP A 418 -5.67 -5.89 9.77
CA TRP A 418 -5.80 -4.53 10.31
C TRP A 418 -6.93 -4.38 11.34
N LEU A 419 -8.04 -5.11 11.18
CA LEU A 419 -9.15 -5.08 12.14
C LEU A 419 -8.74 -5.54 13.55
N TYR A 420 -7.67 -6.33 13.66
CA TYR A 420 -7.12 -6.81 14.92
C TYR A 420 -5.75 -6.16 15.25
N GLY A 421 -5.43 -5.05 14.58
CA GLY A 421 -4.23 -4.26 14.87
C GLY A 421 -2.93 -4.79 14.29
N ALA A 422 -2.96 -5.78 13.40
CA ALA A 422 -1.75 -6.30 12.76
C ALA A 422 -1.03 -5.20 11.96
N GLN A 423 0.23 -4.98 12.26
CA GLN A 423 1.03 -3.88 11.73
C GLN A 423 1.58 -4.22 10.35
N MET A 424 2.06 -5.46 10.16
CA MET A 424 2.73 -5.91 8.94
C MET A 424 1.81 -6.82 8.14
N VAL A 425 0.86 -6.25 7.40
CA VAL A 425 0.01 -7.02 6.48
C VAL A 425 0.70 -7.08 5.12
N ALA A 426 1.41 -8.18 4.87
CA ALA A 426 2.31 -8.33 3.74
C ALA A 426 1.57 -8.64 2.43
N MET A 427 1.90 -7.89 1.38
CA MET A 427 1.24 -7.98 0.08
C MET A 427 2.26 -8.33 -1.01
N ASN A 428 1.87 -9.17 -1.97
CA ASN A 428 2.60 -9.38 -3.22
C ASN A 428 2.48 -8.10 -4.07
N MET A 429 3.50 -7.24 -4.04
CA MET A 429 3.50 -5.91 -4.67
C MET A 429 3.56 -5.96 -6.21
N GLN A 430 4.05 -7.07 -6.76
CA GLN A 430 4.05 -7.38 -8.19
C GLN A 430 2.67 -7.84 -8.71
N GLY A 431 1.73 -8.12 -7.80
CA GLY A 431 0.35 -8.46 -8.13
C GLY A 431 -0.50 -7.23 -8.48
N TYR A 432 -1.82 -7.43 -8.61
CA TYR A 432 -2.78 -6.37 -8.88
C TYR A 432 -4.16 -6.70 -8.30
N GLY A 433 -5.09 -5.74 -8.39
CA GLY A 433 -6.48 -5.92 -7.99
C GLY A 433 -6.82 -5.40 -6.58
N LYS A 434 -8.08 -5.58 -6.21
CA LYS A 434 -8.73 -4.91 -5.05
C LYS A 434 -7.98 -5.01 -3.74
N SER A 435 -7.43 -6.17 -3.43
CA SER A 435 -6.67 -6.37 -2.19
C SER A 435 -5.46 -5.44 -2.13
N LEU A 436 -4.71 -5.31 -3.23
CA LEU A 436 -3.56 -4.42 -3.33
C LEU A 436 -3.99 -2.95 -3.37
N TRP A 437 -5.10 -2.63 -4.04
CA TRP A 437 -5.68 -1.27 -4.05
C TRP A 437 -6.03 -0.79 -2.65
N HIS A 438 -6.54 -1.66 -1.77
CA HIS A 438 -6.78 -1.31 -0.38
C HIS A 438 -5.49 -1.00 0.38
N ALA A 439 -4.42 -1.78 0.17
CA ALA A 439 -3.11 -1.54 0.78
C ALA A 439 -2.50 -0.22 0.29
N GLN A 440 -2.43 -0.03 -1.01
CA GLN A 440 -1.98 1.23 -1.62
C GLN A 440 -2.83 2.41 -1.13
N GLY A 441 -4.15 2.24 -1.06
CA GLY A 441 -5.07 3.26 -0.57
C GLY A 441 -4.79 3.66 0.88
N LEU A 442 -4.65 2.69 1.79
CA LEU A 442 -4.32 2.95 3.19
C LEU A 442 -2.99 3.69 3.33
N PHE A 443 -1.94 3.26 2.63
CA PHE A 443 -0.60 3.81 2.79
C PHE A 443 -0.31 5.08 1.98
N ARG A 444 -1.28 5.59 1.21
CA ARG A 444 -1.25 6.98 0.71
C ARG A 444 -1.60 8.01 1.79
N ALA A 445 -2.22 7.58 2.88
CA ALA A 445 -2.46 8.41 4.06
C ALA A 445 -1.17 8.92 4.68
N ASN A 446 -1.28 9.89 5.59
CA ASN A 446 -0.15 10.41 6.36
C ASN A 446 1.08 10.77 5.49
N GLY A 447 0.84 11.53 4.42
CA GLY A 447 1.87 11.97 3.48
C GLY A 447 2.55 10.87 2.69
N GLY A 448 1.97 9.67 2.60
CA GLY A 448 2.59 8.54 1.90
C GLY A 448 3.82 7.97 2.61
N SER A 449 4.02 8.28 3.89
CA SER A 449 5.19 7.88 4.69
C SER A 449 5.42 6.37 4.80
N GLY A 450 4.40 5.56 4.49
CA GLY A 450 4.40 4.11 4.70
C GLY A 450 4.12 3.68 6.15
N TYR A 451 3.87 4.64 7.04
CA TYR A 451 3.47 4.44 8.43
C TYR A 451 2.15 5.17 8.72
N VAL A 452 1.12 4.42 9.10
CA VAL A 452 -0.21 4.98 9.44
C VAL A 452 -0.53 4.62 10.87
N LYS A 453 -0.69 5.63 11.74
CA LYS A 453 -0.96 5.38 13.17
C LYS A 453 -2.28 4.64 13.31
N LYS A 454 -2.30 3.61 14.14
CA LYS A 454 -3.53 2.86 14.44
C LYS A 454 -4.53 3.77 15.17
N PRO A 455 -5.83 3.53 15.04
CA PRO A 455 -6.82 4.26 15.83
C PRO A 455 -6.70 3.90 17.32
N PRO A 456 -7.05 4.82 18.24
CA PRO A 456 -6.94 4.60 19.69
C PRO A 456 -7.62 3.31 20.19
N LEU A 457 -8.72 2.90 19.57
CA LEU A 457 -9.43 1.65 19.88
C LEU A 457 -8.59 0.37 19.68
N LEU A 458 -7.48 0.43 18.92
CA LEU A 458 -6.51 -0.67 18.74
C LEU A 458 -5.20 -0.47 19.53
N MET A 459 -5.10 0.58 20.34
CA MET A 459 -3.88 0.96 21.07
C MET A 459 -4.09 1.08 22.58
N ASN A 460 -5.26 1.55 23.02
CA ASN A 460 -5.51 1.85 24.43
C ASN A 460 -5.49 0.57 25.27
N LYS A 461 -4.65 0.55 26.30
CA LYS A 461 -4.64 -0.48 27.34
C LYS A 461 -5.76 -0.18 28.34
N ASN A 462 -6.33 -1.24 28.91
CA ASN A 462 -7.36 -1.11 29.94
C ASN A 462 -6.68 -0.80 31.29
N ASP A 463 -6.66 0.47 31.70
CA ASP A 463 -6.13 0.84 33.03
C ASP A 463 -7.13 0.55 34.17
N ASP A 464 -8.42 0.33 33.85
CA ASP A 464 -9.52 0.32 34.83
C ASP A 464 -10.13 -1.07 35.13
N GLY A 465 -9.51 -2.17 34.72
CA GLY A 465 -9.98 -3.53 35.07
C GLY A 465 -11.33 -3.96 34.46
N GLN A 466 -11.99 -3.12 33.65
CA GLN A 466 -13.12 -3.50 32.79
C GLN A 466 -12.62 -3.65 31.34
N SER A 467 -12.84 -4.83 30.76
CA SER A 467 -12.39 -5.16 29.40
C SER A 467 -13.28 -4.49 28.35
N ASN A 468 -13.01 -3.24 28.00
CA ASN A 468 -13.56 -2.62 26.80
C ASN A 468 -12.61 -2.80 25.61
N ILE A 469 -12.14 -4.04 25.41
CA ILE A 469 -11.37 -4.40 24.22
C ILE A 469 -12.29 -4.26 23.01
N PHE A 470 -11.82 -3.55 21.99
CA PHE A 470 -12.55 -3.42 20.74
C PHE A 470 -12.81 -4.80 20.13
N ASN A 471 -14.02 -5.04 19.63
CA ASN A 471 -14.34 -6.27 18.92
C ASN A 471 -14.90 -5.93 17.54
N PRO A 472 -14.20 -6.26 16.45
CA PRO A 472 -14.63 -5.95 15.07
C PRO A 472 -15.99 -6.55 14.67
N LYS A 473 -16.49 -7.52 15.44
CA LYS A 473 -17.77 -8.21 15.23
C LYS A 473 -18.91 -7.64 16.06
N THR A 474 -18.66 -6.61 16.87
CA THR A 474 -19.71 -5.93 17.65
C THR A 474 -20.44 -4.91 16.78
N PRO A 475 -21.80 -4.88 16.80
CA PRO A 475 -22.58 -3.88 16.08
C PRO A 475 -22.63 -2.55 16.85
N TYR A 476 -21.55 -1.78 16.80
CA TYR A 476 -21.50 -0.43 17.41
C TYR A 476 -22.59 0.52 16.87
N PRO A 477 -22.96 1.58 17.62
CA PRO A 477 -23.81 2.64 17.10
C PRO A 477 -23.10 3.41 15.97
N THR A 478 -23.89 4.05 15.10
CA THR A 478 -23.34 4.93 14.06
C THR A 478 -22.61 6.09 14.72
N SER A 479 -21.33 6.24 14.38
CA SER A 479 -20.47 7.31 14.89
C SER A 479 -20.40 8.50 13.93
N ARG A 480 -20.49 8.26 12.63
CA ARG A 480 -20.37 9.28 11.58
C ARG A 480 -21.27 8.95 10.40
N ILE A 481 -21.79 9.97 9.71
CA ILE A 481 -22.42 9.81 8.39
C ILE A 481 -21.52 10.48 7.37
N MET A 482 -21.02 9.71 6.40
CA MET A 482 -20.25 10.23 5.28
C MET A 482 -21.18 10.53 4.12
N LYS A 483 -21.17 11.78 3.63
CA LYS A 483 -21.88 12.16 2.40
C LYS A 483 -20.89 12.20 1.24
N VAL A 484 -21.21 11.52 0.15
CA VAL A 484 -20.39 11.49 -1.05
C VAL A 484 -21.25 11.89 -2.23
N LYS A 485 -21.02 13.09 -2.77
CA LYS A 485 -21.64 13.57 -4.00
C LYS A 485 -20.69 13.41 -5.17
N ILE A 486 -21.11 12.62 -6.16
CA ILE A 486 -20.38 12.39 -7.41
C ILE A 486 -20.91 13.39 -8.44
N TYR A 487 -20.15 14.45 -8.67
CA TYR A 487 -20.51 15.48 -9.65
C TYR A 487 -20.30 14.99 -11.07
N MET A 488 -19.04 14.78 -11.46
CA MET A 488 -18.66 14.52 -12.85
C MET A 488 -17.33 13.79 -12.97
N GLY A 489 -16.96 13.36 -14.19
CA GLY A 489 -15.65 12.80 -14.51
C GLY A 489 -15.03 13.47 -15.74
N THR A 490 -13.71 13.63 -15.72
CA THR A 490 -12.93 14.31 -16.77
C THR A 490 -11.72 13.45 -17.19
N GLY A 491 -10.97 13.86 -18.22
CA GLY A 491 -9.75 13.17 -18.67
C GLY A 491 -9.98 11.86 -19.46
N TRP A 492 -11.24 11.56 -19.82
CA TRP A 492 -11.61 10.32 -20.51
C TRP A 492 -11.05 10.18 -21.93
N ILE A 493 -10.68 11.29 -22.57
CA ILE A 493 -10.18 11.34 -23.95
C ILE A 493 -8.64 11.30 -23.99
N SER A 494 -7.99 11.93 -23.00
CA SER A 494 -6.55 12.13 -22.93
C SER A 494 -5.82 10.99 -22.22
N ASN A 495 -6.44 10.42 -21.18
CA ASN A 495 -5.76 9.48 -20.28
C ASN A 495 -6.00 8.01 -20.63
N PHE A 496 -6.85 7.76 -21.62
CA PHE A 496 -7.24 6.43 -22.06
C PHE A 496 -6.98 6.33 -23.56
N SER A 497 -6.19 5.34 -23.98
CA SER A 497 -6.04 5.05 -25.41
C SER A 497 -7.40 4.76 -26.05
N LYS A 498 -7.54 4.98 -27.36
CA LYS A 498 -8.77 4.64 -28.11
C LYS A 498 -9.16 3.16 -27.98
N THR A 499 -8.20 2.32 -27.60
CA THR A 499 -8.37 0.88 -27.37
C THR A 499 -8.36 0.47 -25.90
N HIS A 500 -8.37 1.43 -24.96
CA HIS A 500 -8.23 1.15 -23.53
C HIS A 500 -9.38 0.30 -22.98
N PHE A 501 -10.55 0.48 -23.57
CA PHE A 501 -11.77 -0.25 -23.23
C PHE A 501 -12.09 -1.36 -24.24
N ASP A 502 -11.43 -1.39 -25.40
CA ASP A 502 -11.61 -2.43 -26.43
C ASP A 502 -10.34 -2.59 -27.27
N THR A 503 -9.81 -3.81 -27.38
CA THR A 503 -8.59 -4.13 -28.15
C THR A 503 -8.71 -3.81 -29.66
N PHE A 504 -9.92 -3.53 -30.18
CA PHE A 504 -10.18 -3.41 -31.62
C PHE A 504 -10.65 -2.05 -32.18
N SER A 505 -10.57 -0.93 -31.45
CA SER A 505 -11.16 0.34 -31.94
C SER A 505 -10.16 1.36 -32.56
N PRO A 506 -10.25 1.63 -33.88
CA PRO A 506 -10.55 2.99 -34.36
C PRO A 506 -11.50 3.07 -35.59
N PRO A 507 -12.06 4.26 -35.88
CA PRO A 507 -13.14 4.95 -35.18
C PRO A 507 -14.53 4.36 -35.51
N ASP A 508 -15.49 4.54 -34.61
CA ASP A 508 -16.88 4.08 -34.77
C ASP A 508 -17.53 4.57 -36.07
N PHE A 509 -17.65 3.67 -37.05
CA PHE A 509 -18.20 3.95 -38.37
C PHE A 509 -19.58 3.30 -38.62
N TYR A 510 -20.59 4.19 -38.67
CA TYR A 510 -21.85 4.27 -39.44
C TYR A 510 -23.00 3.23 -39.33
N ILE A 511 -24.20 3.78 -39.60
CA ILE A 511 -25.50 3.11 -39.79
C ILE A 511 -25.77 2.85 -41.30
N LYS A 512 -26.34 1.69 -41.68
CA LYS A 512 -27.48 1.67 -42.62
C LYS A 512 -28.40 0.43 -42.54
N ASN A 513 -29.70 0.71 -42.44
CA ASN A 513 -30.82 -0.23 -42.60
C ASN A 513 -30.84 -0.89 -43.98
N ASN A 514 -30.93 -2.22 -44.07
CA ASN A 514 -32.19 -2.97 -44.23
C ASN A 514 -31.89 -4.47 -44.48
N LYS A 515 -32.59 -5.31 -43.70
CA LYS A 515 -32.89 -6.74 -43.93
C LYS A 515 -31.97 -7.89 -43.48
N ASN A 516 -30.75 -7.72 -42.98
CA ASN A 516 -29.97 -8.85 -42.41
C ASN A 516 -29.29 -8.50 -41.08
N GLY A 517 -30.05 -8.06 -40.08
CA GLY A 517 -29.57 -7.35 -38.88
C GLY A 517 -28.40 -7.99 -38.13
N LEU A 518 -27.19 -7.44 -38.32
CA LEU A 518 -26.09 -7.47 -37.35
C LEU A 518 -26.30 -6.28 -36.38
N LYS A 519 -26.38 -6.56 -35.07
CA LYS A 519 -26.40 -5.55 -34.01
C LYS A 519 -25.00 -5.43 -33.43
N ILE A 520 -24.38 -4.27 -33.57
CA ILE A 520 -23.32 -3.83 -32.66
C ILE A 520 -23.70 -2.43 -32.20
N LYS A 521 -23.89 -2.29 -30.89
CA LYS A 521 -24.12 -1.04 -30.16
C LYS A 521 -23.06 -1.00 -29.07
N VAL A 522 -21.94 -0.35 -29.33
CA VAL A 522 -21.03 0.06 -28.26
C VAL A 522 -21.50 1.45 -27.85
N SER A 523 -22.28 1.48 -26.79
CA SER A 523 -22.56 2.72 -26.08
C SER A 523 -21.62 2.72 -24.89
N HIS A 524 -20.69 3.68 -24.84
CA HIS A 524 -19.77 3.82 -23.72
C HIS A 524 -20.58 4.25 -22.48
N LEU A 525 -21.02 3.25 -21.72
CA LEU A 525 -22.01 3.40 -20.67
C LEU A 525 -21.30 3.51 -19.32
N LYS A 526 -20.90 4.71 -18.93
CA LYS A 526 -20.05 4.92 -17.74
C LYS A 526 -20.86 5.02 -16.46
N PHE A 527 -20.35 4.44 -15.37
CA PHE A 527 -20.88 4.66 -14.01
C PHE A 527 -19.78 4.61 -12.96
N ILE A 528 -20.05 5.24 -11.81
CA ILE A 528 -19.18 5.23 -10.65
C ILE A 528 -19.78 4.32 -9.59
N LYS A 529 -18.94 3.52 -8.97
CA LYS A 529 -19.28 2.66 -7.85
C LYS A 529 -18.50 3.11 -6.63
N VAL A 530 -19.21 3.36 -5.54
CA VAL A 530 -18.62 3.70 -4.23
C VAL A 530 -18.84 2.52 -3.31
N SER A 531 -17.78 1.98 -2.70
CA SER A 531 -17.88 0.85 -1.77
C SER A 531 -17.10 1.12 -0.49
N ILE A 532 -17.66 0.74 0.66
CA ILE A 532 -16.98 0.82 1.95
C ILE A 532 -16.47 -0.56 2.35
N HIS A 533 -15.24 -0.60 2.82
CA HIS A 533 -14.55 -1.80 3.24
C HIS A 533 -13.93 -1.57 4.63
N GLY A 534 -14.18 -2.46 5.57
CA GLY A 534 -13.72 -2.33 6.96
C GLY A 534 -14.39 -3.38 7.83
N VAL A 535 -14.86 -2.96 9.01
CA VAL A 535 -15.72 -3.80 9.86
C VAL A 535 -16.97 -4.26 9.10
N GLN A 536 -17.54 -5.41 9.48
CA GLN A 536 -18.64 -6.02 8.74
C GLN A 536 -19.86 -5.09 8.62
N TYR A 537 -20.16 -4.34 9.67
CA TYR A 537 -21.35 -3.49 9.75
C TYR A 537 -21.24 -2.16 9.00
N ASP A 538 -20.05 -1.79 8.51
CA ASP A 538 -19.83 -0.57 7.71
C ASP A 538 -19.80 -0.87 6.20
N LYS A 539 -19.83 -2.15 5.80
CA LYS A 539 -19.78 -2.54 4.39
C LYS A 539 -21.00 -1.99 3.64
N ALA A 540 -20.77 -1.06 2.74
CA ALA A 540 -21.78 -0.44 1.88
C ALA A 540 -21.35 -0.50 0.41
N ARG A 541 -22.32 -0.44 -0.51
CA ARG A 541 -22.07 -0.37 -1.95
C ARG A 541 -23.15 0.47 -2.62
N HIS A 542 -22.73 1.54 -3.26
CA HIS A 542 -23.55 2.44 -4.05
C HIS A 542 -23.04 2.48 -5.49
N ARG A 543 -23.93 2.81 -6.41
CA ARG A 543 -23.64 2.93 -7.84
C ARG A 543 -24.46 4.09 -8.38
N THR A 544 -23.81 4.97 -9.16
CA THR A 544 -24.49 6.04 -9.89
C THR A 544 -25.26 5.49 -11.08
N ARG A 545 -26.16 6.31 -11.63
CA ARG A 545 -26.79 6.02 -12.92
C ARG A 545 -25.75 5.88 -14.02
N VAL A 546 -26.12 5.11 -15.03
CA VAL A 546 -25.28 4.89 -16.20
C VAL A 546 -25.48 6.05 -17.17
N ILE A 547 -24.38 6.67 -17.63
CA ILE A 547 -24.40 7.74 -18.62
C ILE A 547 -23.91 7.19 -19.94
N SER A 548 -24.70 7.36 -21.00
CA SER A 548 -24.39 6.91 -22.36
C SER A 548 -23.77 8.02 -23.21
N ASP A 549 -22.75 7.68 -23.99
CA ASP A 549 -22.23 8.49 -25.09
C ASP A 549 -21.83 9.92 -24.68
N HIS A 550 -21.19 10.06 -23.52
CA HIS A 550 -20.62 11.33 -23.04
C HIS A 550 -19.16 11.17 -22.60
N TRP A 551 -18.33 12.09 -23.09
CA TRP A 551 -16.91 12.17 -22.72
C TRP A 551 -16.71 12.87 -21.38
N PHE A 552 -17.65 13.73 -20.97
CA PHE A 552 -17.67 14.41 -19.68
C PHE A 552 -18.94 13.98 -18.91
N PRO A 553 -18.99 12.75 -18.37
CA PRO A 553 -20.17 12.29 -17.65
C PRO A 553 -20.44 13.18 -16.42
N VAL A 554 -21.68 13.65 -16.29
CA VAL A 554 -22.19 14.42 -15.14
C VAL A 554 -23.31 13.63 -14.45
N TRP A 555 -23.03 13.15 -13.23
CA TRP A 555 -23.93 12.33 -12.44
C TRP A 555 -24.81 13.16 -11.50
N GLU A 556 -24.23 14.10 -10.74
CA GLU A 556 -24.93 14.89 -9.72
C GLU A 556 -25.68 14.00 -8.71
N GLU A 557 -25.05 12.91 -8.28
CA GLU A 557 -25.66 11.91 -7.39
C GLU A 557 -24.95 11.89 -6.03
N GLU A 558 -25.75 11.97 -4.96
CA GLU A 558 -25.28 11.94 -3.58
C GLU A 558 -25.65 10.62 -2.88
N PHE A 559 -24.71 10.12 -2.07
CA PHE A 559 -24.91 8.97 -1.20
C PHE A 559 -24.62 9.35 0.24
N GLU A 560 -25.55 9.02 1.15
CA GLU A 560 -25.33 9.09 2.60
C GLU A 560 -24.99 7.70 3.14
N ILE A 561 -23.83 7.59 3.79
CA ILE A 561 -23.28 6.32 4.23
C ILE A 561 -23.03 6.38 5.75
N PRO A 562 -23.87 5.73 6.58
CA PRO A 562 -23.65 5.65 8.02
C PRO A 562 -22.49 4.70 8.34
N LEU A 563 -21.55 5.17 9.17
CA LEU A 563 -20.35 4.45 9.58
C LEU A 563 -20.28 4.33 11.10
N LYS A 564 -20.01 3.13 11.58
CA LYS A 564 -19.88 2.79 12.99
C LYS A 564 -18.43 2.89 13.46
N VAL A 565 -17.48 2.44 12.64
CA VAL A 565 -16.04 2.47 12.93
C VAL A 565 -15.29 3.08 11.74
N PRO A 566 -15.50 4.39 11.46
CA PRO A 566 -14.90 5.08 10.31
C PRO A 566 -13.37 5.00 10.30
N SER A 567 -12.73 4.95 11.46
CA SER A 567 -11.27 4.86 11.62
C SER A 567 -10.63 3.55 11.16
N LEU A 568 -11.45 2.54 10.82
CA LEU A 568 -11.01 1.28 10.20
C LEU A 568 -11.68 1.04 8.84
N ALA A 569 -12.33 2.05 8.28
CA ALA A 569 -13.02 1.99 7.02
C ALA A 569 -12.16 2.60 5.89
N LEU A 570 -12.16 1.93 4.74
CA LEU A 570 -11.69 2.45 3.47
C LEU A 570 -12.90 2.68 2.56
N VAL A 571 -12.89 3.78 1.81
CA VAL A 571 -13.75 3.97 0.64
C VAL A 571 -12.98 3.59 -0.62
N LEU A 572 -13.60 2.80 -1.48
CA LEU A 572 -13.13 2.44 -2.80
C LEU A 572 -14.08 3.03 -3.83
N ILE A 573 -13.57 3.90 -4.70
CA ILE A 573 -14.30 4.45 -5.83
C ILE A 573 -13.79 3.73 -7.08
N GLU A 574 -14.68 3.07 -7.80
CA GLU A 574 -14.39 2.38 -9.06
C GLU A 574 -15.16 3.06 -10.18
N ALA A 575 -14.47 3.48 -11.24
CA ALA A 575 -15.09 3.89 -12.48
C ALA A 575 -15.16 2.70 -13.43
N ARG A 576 -16.33 2.47 -14.02
CA ARG A 576 -16.62 1.29 -14.84
C ARG A 576 -17.38 1.67 -16.10
N GLU A 577 -17.13 0.91 -17.15
CA GLU A 577 -17.94 0.92 -18.35
C GLU A 577 -18.87 -0.29 -18.30
N TYR A 578 -20.17 -0.02 -18.45
CA TYR A 578 -21.20 -1.03 -18.37
C TYR A 578 -21.26 -1.80 -19.68
N ASP A 579 -21.08 -3.11 -19.57
CA ASP A 579 -21.31 -4.05 -20.64
C ASP A 579 -22.62 -4.81 -20.37
N LYS A 580 -23.50 -4.84 -21.37
CA LYS A 580 -24.80 -5.53 -21.28
C LYS A 580 -24.67 -7.05 -21.43
N HIS A 581 -23.64 -7.51 -22.11
CA HIS A 581 -23.43 -8.88 -22.55
C HIS A 581 -22.25 -9.55 -21.86
N GLU A 582 -21.31 -8.76 -21.32
CA GLU A 582 -20.16 -9.24 -20.54
C GLU A 582 -20.08 -8.60 -19.14
N LYS A 583 -18.94 -8.76 -18.48
CA LYS A 583 -18.65 -8.13 -17.19
C LYS A 583 -18.21 -6.70 -17.44
N ASP A 584 -18.79 -5.75 -16.69
CA ASP A 584 -18.40 -4.34 -16.74
C ASP A 584 -16.87 -4.12 -16.76
N ASP A 585 -16.39 -3.42 -17.77
CA ASP A 585 -14.98 -3.10 -17.97
C ASP A 585 -14.48 -2.14 -16.89
N PHE A 586 -13.21 -2.31 -16.55
CA PHE A 586 -12.54 -1.51 -15.54
C PHE A 586 -12.00 -0.22 -16.18
N GLY A 587 -12.51 0.94 -15.76
CA GLY A 587 -11.99 2.23 -16.18
C GLY A 587 -10.93 2.78 -15.23
N GLY A 588 -11.07 2.54 -13.94
CA GLY A 588 -10.09 3.01 -12.97
C GLY A 588 -10.59 2.88 -11.55
N GLN A 589 -9.69 3.08 -10.59
CA GLN A 589 -10.04 3.06 -9.18
C GLN A 589 -9.24 4.04 -8.36
N THR A 590 -9.73 4.34 -7.17
CA THR A 590 -8.94 4.94 -6.11
C THR A 590 -9.51 4.52 -4.75
N CYS A 591 -8.65 4.43 -3.74
CA CYS A 591 -9.05 3.97 -2.42
C CYS A 591 -8.46 4.83 -1.31
N PHE A 592 -9.26 5.22 -0.32
CA PHE A 592 -8.82 6.12 0.75
C PHE A 592 -9.31 5.61 2.11
N PRO A 593 -8.53 5.77 3.20
CA PRO A 593 -9.08 5.68 4.54
C PRO A 593 -10.08 6.78 4.78
N VAL A 594 -11.25 6.46 5.31
CA VAL A 594 -12.34 7.43 5.47
C VAL A 594 -11.91 8.63 6.31
N ASP A 595 -11.15 8.41 7.39
CA ASP A 595 -10.72 9.48 8.29
C ASP A 595 -9.63 10.38 7.71
N GLU A 596 -8.98 9.98 6.61
CA GLU A 596 -7.89 10.73 5.96
C GLU A 596 -8.38 11.63 4.81
N ILE A 597 -9.62 11.42 4.35
CA ILE A 597 -10.18 12.16 3.22
C ILE A 597 -10.53 13.57 3.68
N ARG A 598 -9.97 14.57 3.00
CA ARG A 598 -10.33 15.97 3.20
C ARG A 598 -11.76 16.22 2.66
N PRO A 599 -12.63 16.87 3.44
CA PRO A 599 -14.00 17.20 3.01
C PRO A 599 -13.99 18.32 1.96
N GLY A 600 -15.16 18.68 1.42
CA GLY A 600 -15.35 19.74 0.44
C GLY A 600 -15.29 19.25 -1.02
N PHE A 601 -15.12 20.18 -1.96
CA PHE A 601 -15.01 19.85 -3.38
C PHE A 601 -13.61 19.34 -3.69
N ARG A 602 -13.49 18.07 -4.06
CA ARG A 602 -12.20 17.42 -4.35
C ARG A 602 -12.19 16.82 -5.75
N SER A 603 -11.07 17.01 -6.45
CA SER A 603 -10.72 16.17 -7.59
C SER A 603 -10.09 14.88 -7.08
N VAL A 604 -10.46 13.75 -7.68
CA VAL A 604 -9.98 12.44 -7.26
C VAL A 604 -9.32 11.75 -8.45
N PRO A 605 -7.99 11.57 -8.45
CA PRO A 605 -7.32 10.88 -9.53
C PRO A 605 -7.66 9.39 -9.53
N LEU A 606 -7.82 8.84 -10.73
CA LEU A 606 -8.02 7.41 -10.95
C LEU A 606 -6.69 6.70 -11.25
N TYR A 607 -6.65 5.43 -10.92
CA TYR A 607 -5.50 4.54 -11.05
C TYR A 607 -5.89 3.30 -11.86
N ASP A 608 -4.91 2.75 -12.58
CA ASP A 608 -5.05 1.52 -13.35
C ASP A 608 -5.18 0.27 -12.45
N GLU A 609 -5.27 -0.92 -13.06
CA GLU A 609 -5.39 -2.17 -12.30
C GLU A 609 -4.18 -2.48 -11.42
N LYS A 610 -2.99 -2.00 -11.78
CA LYS A 610 -1.74 -2.17 -11.03
C LYS A 610 -1.57 -1.10 -9.94
N GLY A 611 -2.46 -0.11 -9.90
CA GLY A 611 -2.41 1.00 -8.96
C GLY A 611 -1.41 2.09 -9.37
N ASN A 612 -1.14 2.25 -10.67
CA ASN A 612 -0.41 3.41 -11.18
C ASN A 612 -1.41 4.53 -11.52
N LYS A 613 -1.06 5.77 -11.19
CA LYS A 613 -1.90 6.95 -11.45
C LYS A 613 -2.04 7.11 -12.97
N TYR A 614 -3.25 7.30 -13.48
CA TYR A 614 -3.40 7.74 -14.87
C TYR A 614 -2.78 9.14 -15.00
N SER A 615 -1.92 9.34 -16.00
CA SER A 615 -1.31 10.63 -16.25
C SER A 615 -2.40 11.65 -16.63
N HIS A 616 -2.33 12.86 -16.08
CA HIS A 616 -3.20 13.97 -16.51
C HIS A 616 -2.73 14.59 -17.84
N THR A 617 -1.62 14.11 -18.38
CA THR A 617 -1.02 14.62 -19.60
C THR A 617 -1.79 14.08 -20.79
N CYS A 618 -2.41 15.01 -21.54
CA CYS A 618 -2.49 14.91 -23.00
C CYS A 618 -1.04 14.81 -23.55
N ASP A 619 -0.39 13.67 -23.38
CA ASP A 619 0.73 13.31 -24.24
C ASP A 619 0.10 12.72 -25.50
N GLU A 620 0.31 13.39 -26.64
CA GLU A 620 -0.15 13.07 -28.00
C GLU A 620 -1.48 13.73 -28.48
N CYS A 621 -1.38 14.98 -28.96
CA CYS A 621 -2.11 15.43 -30.14
C CYS A 621 -1.23 15.31 -31.38
#